data_AF-A0A0T5ZDA9-F1
#
_entry.id   AF-A0A0T5ZDA9-F1
#
_cell.length_a   1.000
_cell.length_b   1.000
_cell.length_c   1.000
_cell.angle_alpha   90.00
_cell.angle_beta   90.00
_cell.angle_gamma   90.00
#
_symmetry.space_group_name_H-M   'P 1'
#
loop_
_entity.id
_entity.type
_entity.pdbx_description
1 polymer ?
#
loop_
_entity_poly.entity_id
_entity_poly.type
_entity_poly.pdbx_seq_one_letter_code
_entity_poly.pdbx_strand_id
1 'polypeptide(L)' 'MGFLRREKQITGTICKECGMEFSETERMLRHMIKAHTKSGKGPSCNC' A
#
# COMPACT_ATOMS: atom_id res chain seq x y z
N MET A 1 -16.98 -32.48 -0.58
CA MET A 1 -15.97 -31.91 0.36
C MET A 1 -15.93 -30.40 0.16
N GLY A 2 -16.39 -29.62 1.13
CA GLY A 2 -16.38 -28.16 1.08
C GLY A 2 -14.99 -27.63 1.37
N PHE A 3 -14.40 -26.89 0.43
CA PHE A 3 -13.18 -26.13 0.67
C PHE A 3 -13.55 -24.66 0.87
N LEU A 4 -13.82 -24.32 2.14
CA LEU A 4 -13.78 -22.94 2.59
C LEU A 4 -12.35 -22.43 2.44
N ARG A 5 -12.10 -21.46 1.56
CA ARG A 5 -11.06 -20.45 1.77
C ARG A 5 -11.56 -19.10 1.28
N ARG A 6 -12.40 -18.51 2.11
CA ARG A 6 -12.76 -17.09 2.03
C ARG A 6 -11.72 -16.35 2.87
N GLU A 7 -10.60 -16.00 2.27
CA GLU A 7 -9.63 -15.08 2.86
C GLU A 7 -9.45 -13.92 1.88
N LYS A 8 -10.54 -13.15 1.71
CA LYS A 8 -10.45 -11.74 1.30
C LYS A 8 -9.78 -11.00 2.45
N GLN A 9 -8.47 -11.17 2.58
CA GLN A 9 -7.66 -10.29 3.39
C GLN A 9 -7.46 -9.00 2.58
N ILE A 10 -8.48 -8.15 2.57
CA ILE A 10 -8.36 -6.78 2.06
C ILE A 10 -7.69 -6.00 3.20
N THR A 11 -6.41 -6.30 3.43
CA THR A 11 -5.52 -5.49 4.25
C THR A 11 -5.13 -4.28 3.41
N GLY A 12 -5.40 -3.08 3.93
CA GLY A 12 -5.22 -1.80 3.23
C GLY A 12 -3.76 -1.39 3.01
N THR A 13 -2.92 -2.35 2.61
CA THR A 13 -1.46 -2.28 2.55
C THR A 13 -0.96 -2.66 1.15
N ILE A 14 -1.82 -2.49 0.13
CA ILE A 14 -1.47 -2.68 -1.27
C ILE A 14 -0.97 -1.36 -1.85
N CYS A 15 0.21 -1.41 -2.46
CA CYS A 15 0.77 -0.27 -3.14
C CYS A 15 -0.06 0.05 -4.40
N LYS A 16 -0.63 1.25 -4.49
CA LYS A 16 -1.43 1.68 -5.65
C LYS A 16 -0.59 1.96 -6.90
N GLU A 17 0.70 2.16 -6.75
CA GLU A 17 1.60 2.49 -7.87
C GLU A 17 2.19 1.24 -8.53
N CYS A 18 2.41 0.15 -7.77
CA CYS A 18 2.95 -1.10 -8.32
C CYS A 18 2.17 -2.37 -7.99
N GLY A 19 1.08 -2.27 -7.21
CA GLY A 19 0.23 -3.41 -6.84
C GLY A 19 0.85 -4.36 -5.80
N MET A 20 1.99 -4.02 -5.18
CA MET A 20 2.60 -4.86 -4.14
C MET A 20 1.75 -4.91 -2.88
N GLU A 21 1.43 -6.12 -2.42
CA GLU A 21 0.78 -6.35 -1.14
C GLU A 21 1.83 -6.42 -0.03
N PHE A 22 1.64 -5.64 1.02
CA PHE A 22 2.46 -5.68 2.23
C PHE A 22 1.64 -6.25 3.39
N SER A 23 2.30 -6.92 4.33
CA SER A 23 1.61 -7.39 5.54
C SER A 23 1.30 -6.25 6.53
N GLU A 24 2.00 -5.13 6.42
CA GLU A 24 1.94 -4.01 7.37
C GLU A 24 1.92 -2.66 6.64
N THR A 25 1.14 -1.71 7.17
CA THR A 25 1.04 -0.36 6.60
C THR A 25 2.37 0.38 6.66
N GLU A 26 3.17 0.19 7.72
CA GLU A 26 4.48 0.82 7.85
C GLU A 26 5.47 0.37 6.75
N ARG A 27 5.42 -0.91 6.38
CA ARG A 27 6.22 -1.46 5.28
C ARG A 27 5.79 -0.86 3.94
N MET A 28 4.48 -0.77 3.71
CA MET A 28 3.93 -0.12 2.51
C MET A 28 4.34 1.36 2.44
N LEU A 29 4.25 2.11 3.54
CA LEU A 29 4.65 3.52 3.58
C LEU A 29 6.13 3.71 3.28
N ARG A 30 7.02 2.93 3.91
CA ARG A 30 8.46 2.97 3.61
C ARG A 30 8.75 2.56 2.17
N HIS A 31 8.00 1.60 1.65
CA HIS A 31 8.09 1.21 0.24
C HIS A 31 7.68 2.36 -0.69
N MET A 32 6.56 3.05 -0.44
CA MET A 32 6.15 4.23 -1.19
C MET A 32 7.22 5.33 -1.16
N ILE A 33 7.75 5.62 0.04
CA ILE A 33 8.76 6.66 0.27
C ILE A 33 10.14 6.31 -0.33
N LYS A 34 10.41 5.05 -0.71
CA LYS A 34 11.71 4.65 -1.26
C LYS A 34 11.65 4.24 -2.72
N ALA A 35 10.58 3.57 -3.14
CA ALA A 35 10.38 3.05 -4.49
C ALA A 35 9.59 4.01 -5.37
N HIS A 36 8.65 4.76 -4.79
CA HIS A 36 7.71 5.61 -5.51
C HIS A 36 7.85 7.10 -5.21
N THR A 37 8.82 7.46 -4.38
CA THR A 37 9.13 8.83 -4.03
C THR A 37 9.92 9.50 -5.17
N LYS A 38 9.30 9.57 -6.35
CA LYS A 38 9.63 10.55 -7.38
C LYS A 38 8.80 11.79 -7.05
N SER A 39 9.50 12.81 -6.58
CA SER A 39 9.08 14.20 -6.41
C SER A 39 7.63 14.55 -6.83
N GLY A 40 6.81 14.94 -5.86
CA GLY A 40 5.74 15.92 -6.07
C GLY A 40 4.30 15.41 -6.07
N LYS A 41 3.69 15.28 -4.88
CA LYS A 41 2.47 16.01 -4.48
C LYS A 41 2.13 15.65 -3.02
N GLY A 42 2.82 16.27 -2.06
CA GLY A 42 2.23 16.43 -0.73
C GLY A 42 0.94 17.26 -0.84
N PRO A 43 -0.02 17.15 0.09
CA PRO A 43 -1.15 18.08 0.09
C PRO A 43 -0.57 19.48 0.13
N SER A 44 -1.04 20.33 -0.78
CA SER A 44 -0.76 21.76 -0.80
C SER A 44 -0.91 22.35 0.60
N CYS A 45 0.18 22.48 1.35
CA CYS A 45 0.26 23.44 2.42
C CYS A 45 0.46 24.80 1.72
N ASN A 46 -0.65 25.51 1.51
CA ASN A 46 -0.59 26.96 1.35
C ASN A 46 -0.03 27.49 2.67
N CYS A 47 1.24 27.88 2.65
CA CYS A 47 1.80 28.78 3.66
C CYS A 47 1.38 30.21 3.31
#